data_AF-A0A948TDQ8-F1
#
_entry.id   AF-A0A948TDQ8-F1
#
_cell.length_a   1.000
_cell.length_b   1.000
_cell.length_c   1.000
_cell.angle_alpha   90.00
_cell.angle_beta   90.00
_cell.angle_gamma   90.00
#
_symmetry.space_group_name_H-M   'P 1'
#
loop_
_entity.id
_entity.type
_entity.pdbx_description
1 polymer ?
#
loop_
_entity_poly.entity_id
_entity_poly.type
_entity_poly.pdbx_seq_one_letter_code
_entity_poly.pdbx_strand_id
1 'polypeptide(L)'
;MEIITATTIFLASLNVYGECGFAYNAETSEDGIVTAKAVYRKSVCGKYLSPTLKYNYVYDGEQRLAQKEVLKWNGVTGEWDKSHILNYMYDENGYAIEYAVWNSGKNEYADVVAKQTYNEGIDGALYIALYKWDNSGNDWVKQNDMVAMNLSGELLTSFEFEL
;
A
#
# COMPACT_ATOMS: atom_id res chain seq x y z
N MET A 1 -8.70 14.62 -8.97
CA MET A 1 -8.81 13.34 -8.24
C MET A 1 -7.97 12.21 -8.85
N GLU A 2 -6.87 11.86 -8.17
CA GLU A 2 -6.04 10.70 -8.51
C GLU A 2 -6.67 9.42 -7.93
N ILE A 3 -6.75 8.38 -8.77
CA ILE A 3 -7.18 7.03 -8.38
C ILE A 3 -6.04 6.04 -8.66
N ILE A 4 -5.89 5.02 -7.82
CA ILE A 4 -4.87 4.00 -8.03
C ILE A 4 -5.50 2.90 -8.87
N THR A 5 -5.03 2.73 -10.10
CA THR A 5 -5.58 1.75 -11.06
C THR A 5 -4.65 0.57 -11.27
N ALA A 6 -5.18 -0.53 -11.81
CA ALA A 6 -4.37 -1.65 -12.30
C ALA A 6 -3.25 -1.20 -13.26
N THR A 7 -3.52 -0.23 -14.14
CA THR A 7 -2.51 0.35 -15.04
C THR A 7 -1.40 1.06 -14.27
N THR A 8 -1.73 1.83 -13.23
CA THR A 8 -0.74 2.49 -12.36
C THR A 8 0.16 1.44 -11.68
N ILE A 9 -0.44 0.35 -11.16
CA ILE A 9 0.31 -0.74 -10.54
C ILE A 9 1.21 -1.46 -11.55
N PHE A 10 0.72 -1.69 -12.78
CA PHE A 10 1.50 -2.25 -13.87
C PHE A 10 2.72 -1.38 -14.21
N LEU A 11 2.53 -0.08 -14.44
CA LEU A 11 3.64 0.84 -14.72
C LEU A 11 4.67 0.86 -13.59
N ALA A 12 4.22 0.88 -12.33
CA ALA A 12 5.10 0.82 -11.16
C ALA A 12 5.90 -0.49 -11.08
N SER A 13 5.43 -1.57 -11.72
CA SER A 13 6.11 -2.87 -11.73
C SER A 13 7.22 -2.99 -12.78
N LEU A 14 7.29 -2.08 -13.76
CA LEU A 14 8.30 -2.10 -14.82
C LEU A 14 9.66 -1.52 -14.41
N ASN A 15 9.79 -1.00 -13.18
CA ASN A 15 11.01 -0.33 -12.71
C ASN A 15 12.04 -1.33 -12.18
N VAL A 16 13.05 -1.65 -12.99
CA VAL A 16 14.31 -2.28 -12.55
C VAL A 16 15.45 -1.31 -12.85
N TYR A 17 15.99 -0.65 -11.83
CA TYR A 17 17.16 0.22 -11.98
C TYR A 17 18.31 -0.18 -11.05
N GLY A 18 19.52 -0.14 -11.61
CA GLY A 18 20.80 -0.26 -10.90
C GLY A 18 21.20 -1.68 -10.47
N GLU A 19 22.49 -1.87 -10.23
CA GLU A 19 23.06 -3.13 -9.73
C GLU A 19 22.68 -3.38 -8.26
N CYS A 20 22.62 -2.34 -7.43
CA CYS A 20 22.26 -2.43 -6.01
C CYS A 20 20.80 -1.98 -5.77
N GLY A 21 20.20 -2.32 -4.62
CA GLY A 21 18.83 -1.93 -4.27
C GLY A 21 17.82 -3.09 -4.32
N PHE A 22 16.66 -2.87 -4.92
CA PHE A 22 15.59 -3.87 -5.02
C PHE A 22 15.38 -4.37 -6.45
N ALA A 23 14.82 -5.57 -6.56
CA ALA A 23 14.26 -6.15 -7.78
C ALA A 23 12.82 -6.54 -7.51
N TYR A 24 11.99 -6.53 -8.55
CA TYR A 24 10.55 -6.77 -8.44
C TYR A 24 10.16 -7.84 -9.44
N ASN A 25 9.32 -8.79 -9.00
CA ASN A 25 8.72 -9.78 -9.88
C ASN A 25 7.19 -9.63 -9.81
N ALA A 26 6.58 -9.23 -10.91
CA ALA A 26 5.13 -9.09 -11.02
C ALA A 26 4.49 -10.36 -11.58
N GLU A 27 3.40 -10.78 -10.98
CA GLU A 27 2.51 -11.84 -11.48
C GLU A 27 1.30 -11.16 -12.13
N THR A 28 0.92 -11.61 -13.33
CA THR A 28 -0.21 -11.05 -14.08
C THR A 28 -1.27 -12.10 -14.36
N SER A 29 -2.54 -11.69 -14.41
CA SER A 29 -3.62 -12.51 -14.96
C SER A 29 -3.48 -12.70 -16.48
N GLU A 30 -4.33 -13.53 -17.07
CA GLU A 30 -4.41 -13.72 -18.53
C GLU A 30 -4.71 -12.40 -19.27
N ASP A 31 -5.50 -11.51 -18.65
CA ASP A 31 -5.83 -10.19 -19.18
C ASP A 31 -4.72 -9.13 -18.96
N GLY A 32 -3.55 -9.54 -18.44
CA GLY A 32 -2.40 -8.65 -18.23
C GLY A 32 -2.49 -7.76 -16.98
N ILE A 33 -3.43 -8.03 -16.07
CA ILE A 33 -3.59 -7.27 -14.82
C ILE A 33 -2.60 -7.80 -13.79
N VAL A 34 -1.82 -6.91 -13.15
CA VAL A 34 -0.91 -7.31 -12.06
C VAL A 34 -1.70 -7.76 -10.84
N THR A 35 -1.62 -9.04 -10.50
CA THR A 35 -2.34 -9.64 -9.36
C THR A 35 -1.44 -9.77 -8.13
N ALA A 36 -0.13 -9.88 -8.32
CA ALA A 36 0.82 -9.87 -7.21
C ALA A 36 2.17 -9.29 -7.61
N LYS A 37 2.97 -8.89 -6.61
CA LYS A 37 4.35 -8.43 -6.80
C LYS A 37 5.23 -8.86 -5.64
N ALA A 38 6.28 -9.62 -5.93
CA ALA A 38 7.32 -9.96 -4.96
C ALA A 38 8.48 -8.96 -5.05
N VAL A 39 9.00 -8.57 -3.89
CA VAL A 39 10.10 -7.62 -3.70
C VAL A 39 11.31 -8.38 -3.19
N TYR A 40 12.44 -8.20 -3.88
CA TYR A 40 13.70 -8.84 -3.55
C TYR A 40 14.77 -7.79 -3.29
N ARG A 41 15.56 -8.00 -2.25
CA ARG A 41 16.78 -7.23 -2.03
C ARG A 41 17.90 -7.83 -2.88
N LYS A 42 18.57 -6.99 -3.67
CA LYS A 42 19.79 -7.36 -4.41
C LYS A 42 20.95 -7.32 -3.43
N SER A 43 21.50 -8.49 -3.08
CA SER A 43 22.76 -8.59 -2.33
C SER A 43 23.93 -8.83 -3.28
N VAL A 44 25.11 -8.34 -2.89
CA VAL A 44 26.31 -8.29 -3.76
C VAL A 44 25.96 -7.69 -5.13
N CYS A 45 25.41 -6.46 -5.09
CA CYS A 45 24.98 -5.64 -6.22
C CYS A 45 24.59 -6.43 -7.49
N GLY A 46 23.49 -7.19 -7.37
CA GLY A 46 22.82 -7.84 -8.50
C GLY A 46 23.09 -9.33 -8.64
N LYS A 47 24.04 -9.90 -7.87
CA LYS A 47 24.38 -11.32 -7.98
C LYS A 47 23.36 -12.25 -7.32
N TYR A 48 22.79 -11.84 -6.20
CA TYR A 48 21.83 -12.65 -5.44
C TYR A 48 20.59 -11.85 -5.07
N LEU A 49 19.44 -12.52 -5.12
CA LEU A 49 18.16 -11.98 -4.72
C LEU A 49 17.70 -12.65 -3.42
N SER A 50 17.40 -11.84 -2.41
CA SER A 50 16.79 -12.30 -1.17
C SER A 50 15.35 -11.76 -1.10
N PRO A 51 14.33 -12.62 -1.00
CA PRO A 51 12.94 -12.17 -0.87
C PRO A 51 12.74 -11.33 0.41
N THR A 52 11.85 -10.34 0.33
CA THR A 52 11.57 -9.42 1.44
C THR A 52 10.07 -9.27 1.71
N LEU A 53 9.30 -8.80 0.72
CA LEU A 53 7.86 -8.60 0.78
C LEU A 53 7.18 -9.22 -0.45
N LYS A 54 5.94 -9.67 -0.29
CA LYS A 54 5.03 -9.95 -1.41
C LYS A 54 3.75 -9.14 -1.20
N TYR A 55 3.23 -8.59 -2.29
CA TYR A 55 1.96 -7.88 -2.32
C TYR A 55 0.98 -8.66 -3.17
N ASN A 56 -0.24 -8.87 -2.68
CA ASN A 56 -1.35 -9.36 -3.49
C ASN A 56 -2.37 -8.23 -3.67
N TYR A 57 -2.88 -8.06 -4.88
CA TYR A 57 -3.76 -6.96 -5.26
C TYR A 57 -5.15 -7.47 -5.62
N VAL A 58 -6.17 -6.78 -5.11
CA VAL A 58 -7.57 -6.96 -5.53
C VAL A 58 -8.06 -5.63 -6.07
N TYR A 59 -8.82 -5.69 -7.16
CA TYR A 59 -9.38 -4.52 -7.83
C TYR A 59 -10.91 -4.54 -7.77
N ASP A 60 -11.53 -3.36 -7.78
CA ASP A 60 -12.97 -3.22 -7.88
C ASP A 60 -13.47 -3.37 -9.33
N GLY A 61 -14.78 -3.22 -9.54
CA GLY A 61 -15.41 -3.33 -10.87
C GLY A 61 -14.96 -2.27 -11.89
N GLU A 62 -14.30 -1.20 -11.42
CA GLU A 62 -13.74 -0.12 -12.25
C GLU A 62 -12.21 -0.27 -12.42
N GLN A 63 -11.64 -1.42 -12.02
CA GLN A 63 -10.20 -1.70 -12.01
C GLN A 63 -9.37 -0.74 -11.15
N ARG A 64 -9.98 -0.12 -10.14
CA ARG A 64 -9.25 0.60 -9.10
C ARG A 64 -8.76 -0.38 -8.05
N LEU A 65 -7.59 -0.12 -7.47
CA LEU A 65 -7.05 -0.92 -6.39
C LEU A 65 -8.02 -0.84 -5.20
N ALA A 66 -8.61 -1.97 -4.81
CA ALA A 66 -9.52 -2.10 -3.68
C ALA A 66 -8.81 -2.64 -2.44
N GLN A 67 -7.84 -3.54 -2.63
CA GLN A 67 -7.11 -4.17 -1.53
C GLN A 67 -5.65 -4.45 -1.91
N LYS A 68 -4.73 -4.21 -0.97
CA LYS A 68 -3.33 -4.65 -1.03
C LYS A 68 -3.03 -5.47 0.21
N GLU A 69 -2.91 -6.79 0.05
CA GLU A 69 -2.41 -7.67 1.10
C GLU A 69 -0.89 -7.66 1.10
N VAL A 70 -0.28 -7.54 2.27
CA VAL A 70 1.18 -7.53 2.45
C VAL A 70 1.62 -8.78 3.19
N LEU A 71 2.53 -9.53 2.58
CA LEU A 71 3.20 -10.70 3.16
C LEU A 71 4.68 -10.42 3.36
N LYS A 72 5.25 -10.97 4.43
CA LYS A 72 6.67 -10.85 4.79
C LYS A 72 7.36 -12.20 4.58
N TRP A 73 8.56 -12.18 4.02
CA TRP A 73 9.33 -13.41 3.84
C TRP A 73 9.81 -13.93 5.18
N ASN A 74 9.49 -15.17 5.49
CA ASN A 74 10.03 -15.87 6.64
C ASN A 74 11.25 -16.69 6.21
N GLY A 75 12.44 -16.18 6.55
CA GLY A 75 13.69 -16.84 6.21
C GLY A 75 13.93 -18.18 6.92
N VAL A 76 13.16 -18.50 7.97
CA VAL A 76 13.27 -19.76 8.71
C VAL A 76 12.42 -20.85 8.06
N THR A 77 11.18 -20.54 7.70
CA THR A 77 10.26 -21.50 7.06
C THR A 77 10.44 -21.57 5.54
N GLY A 78 10.96 -20.51 4.92
CA GLY A 78 11.02 -20.38 3.47
C GLY A 78 9.66 -20.06 2.84
N GLU A 79 8.78 -19.39 3.57
CA GLU A 79 7.41 -19.08 3.14
C GLU A 79 7.08 -17.59 3.31
N TRP A 80 5.99 -17.16 2.67
CA TRP A 80 5.44 -15.81 2.79
C TRP A 80 4.37 -15.79 3.89
N ASP A 81 4.68 -15.15 5.02
CA ASP A 81 3.75 -15.01 6.14
C ASP A 81 2.89 -13.76 5.97
N LYS A 82 1.58 -13.87 6.23
CA LYS A 82 0.66 -12.73 6.24
C LYS A 82 1.09 -11.70 7.29
N SER A 83 1.11 -10.43 6.90
CA SER A 83 1.45 -9.33 7.80
C SER A 83 0.24 -8.43 8.08
N HIS A 84 -0.26 -7.77 7.06
CA HIS A 84 -1.34 -6.80 7.19
C HIS A 84 -2.02 -6.60 5.83
N ILE A 85 -3.14 -5.91 5.85
CA ILE A 85 -3.94 -5.59 4.68
C ILE A 85 -4.25 -4.10 4.66
N LEU A 86 -4.24 -3.54 3.46
CA LEU A 86 -4.67 -2.18 3.17
C LEU A 86 -5.93 -2.22 2.33
N ASN A 87 -7.01 -1.60 2.81
CA ASN A 87 -8.28 -1.49 2.10
C ASN A 87 -8.43 -0.06 1.57
N TYR A 88 -8.72 0.08 0.28
CA TYR A 88 -8.84 1.37 -0.40
C TYR A 88 -10.31 1.67 -0.65
N MET A 89 -10.74 2.86 -0.23
CA MET A 89 -12.11 3.35 -0.42
C MET A 89 -12.05 4.70 -1.11
N TYR A 90 -12.70 4.82 -2.26
CA TYR A 90 -12.71 6.06 -3.05
C TYR A 90 -14.04 6.80 -2.83
N ASP A 91 -13.97 8.11 -2.79
CA ASP A 91 -15.12 9.01 -2.78
C ASP A 91 -14.96 10.12 -3.82
N GLU A 92 -15.85 11.12 -3.84
CA GLU A 92 -15.81 12.22 -4.82
C GLU A 92 -14.66 13.21 -4.59
N ASN A 93 -14.12 13.28 -3.36
CA ASN A 93 -13.12 14.25 -2.94
C ASN A 93 -11.73 13.63 -2.76
N GLY A 94 -11.61 12.31 -2.83
CA GLY A 94 -10.35 11.58 -2.77
C GLY A 94 -10.53 10.12 -2.38
N TYR A 95 -9.71 9.64 -1.44
CA TYR A 95 -9.76 8.25 -0.99
C TYR A 95 -9.22 8.06 0.42
N ALA A 96 -9.59 6.95 1.04
CA ALA A 96 -9.09 6.50 2.31
C ALA A 96 -8.41 5.13 2.18
N ILE A 97 -7.37 4.92 3.00
CA ILE A 97 -6.68 3.66 3.18
C ILE A 97 -6.90 3.22 4.62
N GLU A 98 -7.49 2.05 4.80
CA GLU A 98 -7.66 1.40 6.10
C GLU A 98 -6.64 0.29 6.32
N TYR A 99 -6.10 0.22 7.53
CA TYR A 99 -5.04 -0.71 7.91
C TYR A 99 -5.53 -1.72 8.95
N ALA A 100 -5.41 -3.00 8.64
CA ALA A 100 -5.71 -4.11 9.54
C ALA A 100 -4.57 -5.13 9.61
N VAL A 101 -4.28 -5.63 10.81
CA VAL A 101 -3.17 -6.56 11.08
C VAL A 101 -3.63 -8.00 11.01
N TRP A 102 -2.78 -8.90 10.50
CA TRP A 102 -3.05 -10.34 10.53
C TRP A 102 -3.10 -10.88 11.96
N ASN A 103 -4.16 -11.60 12.31
CA ASN A 103 -4.26 -12.34 13.56
C ASN A 103 -4.11 -13.85 13.30
N SER A 104 -2.90 -14.37 13.50
CA SER A 104 -2.60 -15.79 13.29
C SER A 104 -3.38 -16.72 14.22
N GLY A 105 -3.75 -16.25 15.42
CA GLY A 105 -4.53 -17.04 16.38
C GLY A 105 -5.99 -17.26 15.94
N LYS A 106 -6.55 -16.31 15.18
CA LYS A 106 -7.91 -16.42 14.61
C LYS A 106 -7.93 -16.81 13.13
N ASN A 107 -6.77 -16.81 12.48
CA ASN A 107 -6.62 -17.03 11.04
C ASN A 107 -7.46 -16.05 10.18
N GLU A 108 -7.51 -14.79 10.60
CA GLU A 108 -8.21 -13.71 9.90
C GLU A 108 -7.47 -12.38 10.10
N TYR A 109 -7.74 -11.40 9.23
CA TYR A 109 -7.34 -10.02 9.49
C TYR A 109 -8.24 -9.42 10.58
N ALA A 110 -7.63 -8.73 11.54
CA ALA A 110 -8.34 -8.09 12.64
C ALA A 110 -9.16 -6.88 12.16
N ASP A 111 -9.89 -6.26 13.09
CA ASP A 111 -10.53 -4.98 12.85
C ASP A 111 -9.52 -3.90 12.46
N VAL A 112 -9.99 -2.88 11.74
CA VAL A 112 -9.17 -1.76 11.29
C VAL A 112 -8.66 -0.97 12.51
N VAL A 113 -7.34 -0.79 12.59
CA VAL A 113 -6.69 -0.10 13.73
C VAL A 113 -6.13 1.27 13.37
N ALA A 114 -5.97 1.54 12.08
CA ALA A 114 -5.52 2.85 11.59
C ALA A 114 -6.15 3.16 10.23
N LYS A 115 -6.29 4.45 9.94
CA LYS A 115 -6.85 4.95 8.68
C LYS A 115 -6.10 6.18 8.23
N GLN A 116 -5.84 6.29 6.94
CA GLN A 116 -5.28 7.47 6.30
C GLN A 116 -6.26 7.98 5.25
N THR A 117 -6.47 9.28 5.17
CA THR A 117 -7.36 9.89 4.17
C THR A 117 -6.57 10.87 3.31
N TYR A 118 -6.86 10.88 2.02
CA TYR A 118 -6.35 11.79 1.01
C TYR A 118 -7.54 12.55 0.45
N ASN A 119 -7.60 13.86 0.69
CA ASN A 119 -8.71 14.69 0.24
C ASN A 119 -8.20 15.91 -0.51
N GLU A 120 -8.78 16.17 -1.68
CA GLU A 120 -8.56 17.39 -2.45
C GLU A 120 -9.46 18.50 -1.86
N GLY A 121 -8.85 19.59 -1.40
CA GLY A 121 -9.58 20.76 -0.91
C GLY A 121 -10.19 21.57 -2.05
N ILE A 122 -11.09 22.49 -1.72
CA ILE A 122 -11.70 23.43 -2.70
C ILE A 122 -10.62 24.33 -3.34
N ASP A 123 -9.52 24.54 -2.64
CA ASP A 123 -8.33 25.24 -3.11
C ASP A 123 -7.47 24.40 -4.08
N GLY A 124 -7.76 23.12 -4.26
CA GLY A 124 -6.97 22.19 -5.07
C GLY A 124 -5.75 21.62 -4.34
N ALA A 125 -5.57 21.89 -3.05
CA ALA A 125 -4.49 21.31 -2.26
C ALA A 125 -4.84 19.88 -1.81
N LEU A 126 -3.83 19.00 -1.74
CA LEU A 126 -4.01 17.64 -1.23
C LEU A 126 -3.74 17.59 0.28
N TYR A 127 -4.78 17.25 1.04
CA TYR A 127 -4.73 17.08 2.49
C TYR A 127 -4.64 15.61 2.86
N ILE A 128 -3.64 15.24 3.65
CA ILE A 128 -3.48 13.93 4.25
C ILE A 128 -3.81 14.00 5.74
N ALA A 129 -4.66 13.11 6.23
CA ALA A 129 -4.90 12.95 7.67
C ALA A 129 -4.72 11.50 8.09
N LEU A 130 -4.07 11.32 9.24
CA LEU A 130 -3.84 10.02 9.85
C LEU A 130 -4.71 9.85 11.09
N TYR A 131 -5.38 8.72 11.19
CA TYR A 131 -6.25 8.36 12.30
C TYR A 131 -5.81 7.02 12.89
N LYS A 132 -5.95 6.90 14.21
CA LYS A 132 -5.78 5.64 14.93
C LYS A 132 -7.08 5.35 15.67
N TRP A 133 -7.50 4.09 15.67
CA TRP A 133 -8.66 3.66 16.43
C TRP A 133 -8.35 3.71 17.93
N ASP A 134 -9.21 4.38 18.71
CA ASP A 134 -9.18 4.32 20.17
C ASP A 134 -10.28 3.40 20.68
N ASN A 135 -9.88 2.27 21.25
CA ASN A 135 -10.80 1.31 21.86
C ASN A 135 -11.55 1.90 23.08
N SER A 136 -10.95 2.89 23.76
CA SER A 136 -11.52 3.44 25.00
C SER A 136 -12.68 4.38 24.69
N GLY A 137 -12.46 5.28 23.71
CA GLY A 137 -13.49 6.20 23.20
C GLY A 137 -14.41 5.58 22.15
N ASN A 138 -14.06 4.41 21.60
CA ASN A 138 -14.75 3.77 20.48
C ASN A 138 -14.89 4.72 19.27
N ASP A 139 -13.81 5.44 18.96
CA ASP A 139 -13.78 6.45 17.89
C ASP A 139 -12.38 6.58 17.27
N TRP A 140 -12.33 7.21 16.09
CA TRP A 140 -11.10 7.56 15.39
C TRP A 140 -10.46 8.81 15.98
N VAL A 141 -9.24 8.68 16.49
CA VAL A 141 -8.46 9.82 16.97
C VAL A 141 -7.50 10.26 15.87
N LYS A 142 -7.65 11.50 15.39
CA LYS A 142 -6.71 12.12 14.45
C LYS A 142 -5.34 12.26 15.13
N GLN A 143 -4.32 11.67 14.52
CA GLN A 143 -2.94 11.71 15.00
C GLN A 143 -2.15 12.85 14.36
N ASN A 144 -2.42 13.12 13.08
CA ASN A 144 -1.69 14.09 12.29
C ASN A 144 -2.56 14.62 11.13
N ASP A 145 -2.32 15.85 10.71
CA ASP A 145 -2.72 16.37 9.40
C ASP A 145 -1.55 17.06 8.70
N MET A 146 -1.49 16.89 7.39
CA MET A 146 -0.38 17.36 6.56
C MET A 146 -0.90 17.82 5.20
N VAL A 147 -0.33 18.90 4.68
CA VAL A 147 -0.50 19.25 3.26
C VAL A 147 0.56 18.46 2.50
N ALA A 148 0.11 17.54 1.63
CA ALA A 148 1.00 16.68 0.88
C ALA A 148 1.42 17.27 -0.46
N MET A 149 0.62 18.17 -1.02
CA MET A 149 0.93 18.85 -2.27
C MET A 149 0.44 20.30 -2.20
N ASN A 150 1.28 21.24 -2.66
CA ASN A 150 0.89 22.64 -2.77
C ASN A 150 0.25 22.95 -4.15
N LEU A 151 -0.23 24.19 -4.33
CA LEU A 151 -0.90 24.66 -5.55
C LEU A 151 -0.01 24.61 -6.82
N SER A 152 1.32 24.52 -6.67
CA SER A 152 2.25 24.33 -7.79
C SER A 152 2.45 22.86 -8.18
N GLY A 153 1.76 21.93 -7.53
CA GLY A 153 1.92 20.49 -7.77
C GLY A 153 3.18 19.91 -7.14
N GLU A 154 3.83 20.63 -6.22
CA GLU A 154 5.01 20.16 -5.53
C GLU A 154 4.62 19.22 -4.39
N LEU A 155 5.10 17.97 -4.43
CA LEU A 155 4.95 17.00 -3.36
C LEU A 155 5.79 17.43 -2.16
N LEU A 156 5.12 17.82 -1.07
CA LEU A 156 5.74 18.26 0.16
C LEU A 156 6.08 17.10 1.10
N THR A 157 5.31 16.00 1.04
CA THR A 157 5.53 14.81 1.87
C THR A 157 4.85 13.58 1.26
N SER A 158 5.46 12.40 1.41
CA SER A 158 4.84 11.10 1.11
C SER A 158 4.87 10.22 2.36
N PHE A 159 3.71 9.76 2.80
CA PHE A 159 3.57 8.82 3.91
C PHE A 159 2.71 7.65 3.43
N GLU A 160 3.31 6.47 3.25
CA GLU A 160 2.57 5.20 3.35
C GLU A 160 2.68 4.72 4.79
N PHE A 161 1.78 3.85 5.25
CA PHE A 161 1.91 3.13 6.53
C PHE A 161 3.18 2.25 6.52
N GLU A 162 4.35 2.85 6.63
CA GLU A 162 5.62 2.16 6.87
C GLU A 162 5.75 1.92 8.37
N LEU A 163 5.57 0.66 8.79
CA LEU A 163 5.91 0.14 10.11
C LEU A 163 7.19 -0.71 10.02
#